data_AF-A0A840DMS8-F1
#
_entry.id   AF-A0A840DMS8-F1
#
_cell.length_a   1.000
_cell.length_b   1.000
_cell.length_c   1.000
_cell.angle_alpha   90.00
_cell.angle_beta   90.00
_cell.angle_gamma   90.00
#
_symmetry.space_group_name_H-M   'P 1'
#
loop_
_entity.id
_entity.type
_entity.pdbx_description
1 polymer ?
#
loop_
_entity_poly.entity_id
_entity_poly.type
_entity_poly.pdbx_seq_one_letter_code
_entity_poly.pdbx_strand_id
1 'polypeptide(L)'
;MTECKGCGQSLEHIAPLQVDIRQVFDLPVVRMEVTQHEREVKCCPECHLVQQAEFPFYVTNHVQYGPAITSLVLYWNHAQLIPCERVTEMVKALVDHSMSAGTVVNMTRR
;
A
#
# COMPACT_ATOMS: atom_id res chain seq x y z
N MET A 1 -34.23 -13.45 -7.02
CA MET A 1 -35.18 -14.05 -7.98
C MET A 1 -36.51 -13.35 -7.80
N THR A 2 -37.07 -12.74 -8.84
CA THR A 2 -38.27 -11.89 -8.72
C THR A 2 -39.53 -12.56 -9.25
N GLU A 3 -39.42 -13.69 -9.97
CA GLU A 3 -40.55 -14.45 -10.50
C GLU A 3 -40.32 -15.96 -10.37
N CYS A 4 -41.41 -16.70 -10.18
CA CYS A 4 -41.41 -18.16 -10.17
C CYS A 4 -41.25 -18.70 -11.59
N LYS A 5 -40.19 -19.49 -11.84
CA LYS A 5 -39.96 -20.10 -13.16
C LYS A 5 -41.03 -21.10 -13.61
N GLY A 6 -41.82 -21.65 -12.68
CA GLY A 6 -42.87 -22.64 -13.01
C GLY A 6 -44.21 -22.03 -13.37
N CYS A 7 -44.63 -20.97 -12.67
CA CYS A 7 -45.96 -20.37 -12.85
C CYS A 7 -45.96 -18.87 -13.17
N GLY A 8 -44.80 -18.21 -13.20
CA GLY A 8 -44.67 -16.78 -13.49
C GLY A 8 -45.10 -15.84 -12.36
N GLN A 9 -45.55 -16.36 -11.21
CA GLN A 9 -45.98 -15.52 -10.10
C GLN A 9 -44.82 -14.70 -9.52
N SER A 10 -45.08 -13.44 -9.18
CA SER A 10 -44.08 -12.54 -8.57
C SER A 10 -43.65 -13.05 -7.19
N LEU A 11 -42.35 -12.94 -6.94
CA LEU A 11 -41.66 -13.25 -5.68
C LEU A 11 -41.03 -12.00 -5.05
N GLU A 12 -41.27 -10.81 -5.61
CA GLU A 12 -40.64 -9.55 -5.20
C GLU A 12 -40.87 -9.20 -3.72
N HIS A 13 -42.02 -9.60 -3.17
CA HIS A 13 -42.39 -9.35 -1.76
C HIS A 13 -42.37 -10.61 -0.91
N ILE A 14 -41.80 -11.71 -1.41
CA ILE A 14 -41.69 -12.98 -0.68
C ILE A 14 -40.32 -13.06 -0.01
N ALA A 15 -40.31 -13.28 1.30
CA ALA A 15 -39.06 -13.47 2.04
C ALA A 15 -38.33 -14.76 1.58
N PRO A 16 -36.99 -14.76 1.49
CA PRO A 16 -36.25 -15.96 1.18
C PRO A 16 -36.46 -17.01 2.28
N LEU A 17 -36.68 -18.27 1.89
CA LEU A 17 -36.77 -19.39 2.83
C LEU A 17 -35.41 -19.65 3.52
N GLN A 18 -34.31 -19.51 2.77
CA GLN A 18 -32.94 -19.65 3.24
C GLN A 18 -32.02 -18.81 2.33
N VAL A 19 -30.89 -18.35 2.88
CA VAL A 19 -29.78 -17.77 2.13
C VAL A 19 -28.63 -18.76 2.14
N ASP A 20 -28.18 -19.21 0.96
CA ASP A 20 -26.94 -19.97 0.80
C ASP A 20 -25.76 -18.98 0.65
N ILE A 21 -24.68 -19.19 1.39
CA ILE A 21 -23.53 -18.28 1.45
C ILE A 21 -22.27 -19.04 1.05
N ARG A 22 -21.52 -18.49 0.09
CA ARG A 22 -20.18 -18.95 -0.29
C ARG A 22 -19.24 -17.77 -0.35
N GLN A 23 -18.00 -17.96 0.08
CA GLN A 23 -16.98 -16.92 0.11
C GLN A 23 -15.78 -17.34 -0.73
N VAL A 24 -15.20 -16.38 -1.44
CA VAL A 24 -13.89 -16.50 -2.09
C VAL A 24 -12.96 -15.54 -1.36
N PHE A 25 -11.86 -16.06 -0.84
CA PHE A 25 -10.81 -15.24 -0.24
C PHE A 25 -9.72 -15.04 -1.30
N ASP A 26 -9.46 -13.78 -1.63
CA ASP A 26 -8.44 -13.39 -2.59
C ASP A 26 -7.68 -12.17 -2.07
N LEU A 27 -6.50 -11.92 -2.62
CA LEU A 27 -5.73 -10.72 -2.34
C LEU A 27 -6.28 -9.55 -3.16
N PRO A 28 -6.41 -8.35 -2.58
CA PRO A 28 -6.65 -7.16 -3.38
C PRO A 28 -5.45 -6.90 -4.29
N VAL A 29 -5.65 -6.13 -5.36
CA VAL A 29 -4.53 -5.65 -6.18
C VAL A 29 -3.66 -4.73 -5.34
N VAL A 30 -2.45 -5.19 -4.97
CA VAL A 30 -1.50 -4.41 -4.17
C VAL A 30 -0.61 -3.60 -5.12
N ARG A 31 -0.52 -2.28 -4.91
CA ARG A 31 0.33 -1.37 -5.69
C ARG A 31 1.12 -0.48 -4.75
N MET A 32 2.29 -0.04 -5.22
CA MET A 32 3.03 1.00 -4.52
C MET A 32 2.29 2.33 -4.59
N GLU A 33 2.03 2.93 -3.43
CA GLU A 33 1.50 4.29 -3.32
C GLU A 33 2.63 5.25 -2.95
N VAL A 34 2.71 6.37 -3.66
CA VAL A 34 3.74 7.39 -3.44
C VAL A 34 3.06 8.72 -3.10
N THR A 35 3.25 9.17 -1.87
CA THR A 35 2.82 10.51 -1.43
C THR A 35 3.99 11.48 -1.56
N GLN A 36 3.85 12.47 -2.44
CA GLN A 36 4.81 13.56 -2.57
C GLN A 36 4.48 14.67 -1.57
N HIS A 37 5.46 15.07 -0.76
CA HIS A 37 5.35 16.22 0.12
C HIS A 37 6.15 17.37 -0.46
N GLU A 38 5.51 18.53 -0.59
CA GLU A 38 6.15 19.75 -1.09
C GLU A 38 6.14 20.82 0.00
N ARG A 39 7.15 21.68 -0.05
CA ARG A 39 7.24 22.85 0.81
C ARG A 39 7.64 24.06 -0.02
N GLU A 40 7.12 25.21 0.35
CA GLU A 40 7.57 26.47 -0.24
C GLU A 40 8.92 26.89 0.37
N VAL A 41 9.76 27.46 -0.48
CA VAL A 41 10.98 28.17 -0.07
C VAL A 41 10.90 29.57 -0.67
N LYS A 42 10.92 30.59 0.19
CA LYS A 42 10.71 32.00 -0.20
C LYS A 42 11.85 32.86 0.31
N CYS A 43 12.31 33.81 -0.49
CA CYS A 43 13.27 34.82 -0.05
C CYS A 43 12.51 36.09 0.33
N CYS A 44 12.76 36.63 1.53
CA CYS A 44 12.18 37.90 1.94
C CYS A 44 12.74 39.05 1.07
N PRO A 45 11.91 39.89 0.42
CA PRO A 45 12.42 40.97 -0.42
C PRO A 45 13.13 42.07 0.37
N GLU A 46 12.82 42.24 1.65
CA GLU A 46 13.36 43.32 2.50
C GLU A 46 14.67 42.94 3.19
N CYS A 47 14.72 41.77 3.83
CA CYS A 47 15.89 41.32 4.60
C CYS A 47 16.70 40.21 3.93
N HIS A 48 16.24 39.73 2.76
CA HIS A 48 16.87 38.65 1.98
C HIS A 48 17.02 37.31 2.72
N LEU A 49 16.36 37.14 3.87
CA LEU A 49 16.35 35.87 4.59
C LEU A 49 15.51 34.84 3.84
N VAL A 50 16.06 33.63 3.68
CA VAL A 50 15.37 32.49 3.10
C VAL A 50 14.49 31.83 4.16
N GLN A 51 13.18 31.81 3.90
CA GLN A 51 12.16 31.13 4.70
C GLN A 51 11.82 29.79 4.04
N GLN A 52 11.64 28.75 4.84
CA GLN A 52 11.26 27.42 4.38
C GLN A 52 10.10 26.91 5.22
N ALA A 53 9.04 26.44 4.56
CA ALA A 53 8.01 25.68 5.26
C ALA A 53 8.59 24.36 5.81
N GLU A 54 7.98 23.83 6.86
CA GLU A 54 8.39 22.57 7.47
C GLU A 54 7.70 21.39 6.77
N PHE A 55 8.41 20.26 6.67
CA PHE A 55 7.79 19.00 6.32
C PHE A 55 7.08 18.40 7.54
N PRO A 56 6.09 17.49 7.36
CA PRO A 56 5.59 16.68 8.47
C PRO A 56 6.73 15.93 9.17
N PHE A 57 6.65 15.77 10.50
CA PHE A 57 7.74 15.23 11.33
C PHE A 57 8.26 13.84 10.90
N TYR A 58 7.42 13.04 10.22
CA TYR A 58 7.77 11.70 9.75
C TYR A 58 8.48 11.71 8.38
N VAL A 59 8.48 12.83 7.66
CA VAL A 59 9.17 13.00 6.37
C VAL A 59 10.58 13.53 6.66
N THR A 60 11.52 12.60 6.79
CA THR A 60 12.89 12.87 7.26
C THR A 60 13.94 12.75 6.16
N ASN A 61 13.60 12.11 5.03
CA ASN A 61 14.50 11.90 3.90
C ASN A 61 13.82 12.33 2.59
N HIS A 62 14.62 12.67 1.58
CA HIS A 62 14.13 12.99 0.24
C HIS A 62 13.28 11.86 -0.38
N VAL A 63 13.69 10.60 -0.15
CA VAL A 63 12.93 9.41 -0.49
C VAL A 63 12.99 8.47 0.70
N GLN A 64 11.83 8.01 1.16
CA GLN A 64 11.73 7.02 2.21
C GLN A 64 10.58 6.06 1.96
N TYR A 65 10.77 4.82 2.36
CA TYR A 65 9.73 3.81 2.32
C TYR A 65 8.89 3.88 3.59
N GLY A 66 7.57 3.70 3.43
CA GLY A 66 6.62 3.73 4.53
C GLY A 66 6.67 2.47 5.41
N PRO A 67 5.96 2.48 6.55
CA PRO A 67 5.98 1.38 7.51
C PRO A 67 5.52 0.04 6.93
N ALA A 68 4.45 0.01 6.12
CA ALA A 68 3.86 -1.24 5.62
C ALA A 68 4.84 -2.06 4.76
N ILE A 69 5.43 -1.43 3.74
CA ILE A 69 6.42 -2.10 2.88
C ILE A 69 7.71 -2.44 3.64
N THR A 70 8.14 -1.57 4.57
CA THR A 70 9.30 -1.85 5.43
C THR A 70 9.07 -3.09 6.28
N SER A 71 7.88 -3.23 6.89
CA SER A 71 7.52 -4.41 7.67
C SER A 71 7.51 -5.69 6.84
N LEU A 72 7.00 -5.65 5.60
CA LEU A 72 7.04 -6.82 4.70
C LEU A 72 8.48 -7.23 4.34
N VAL A 73 9.33 -6.25 4.01
CA VAL A 73 10.75 -6.49 3.71
C VAL A 73 11.47 -7.11 4.90
N LEU A 74 11.29 -6.55 6.10
CA LEU A 74 11.91 -7.08 7.32
C LEU A 74 11.37 -8.45 7.69
N TYR A 75 10.07 -8.68 7.52
CA TYR A 75 9.48 -10.01 7.73
C TYR A 75 10.11 -11.05 6.80
N TRP A 76 10.19 -10.76 5.50
CA TRP A 76 10.80 -11.70 4.55
C TRP A 76 12.29 -11.90 4.81
N ASN A 77 13.04 -10.84 5.11
CA ASN A 77 14.47 -10.98 5.32
C ASN A 77 14.83 -11.62 6.65
N HIS A 78 14.23 -11.18 7.77
CA HIS A 78 14.60 -11.65 9.11
C HIS A 78 13.81 -12.87 9.56
N ALA A 79 12.49 -12.88 9.37
CA ALA A 79 11.66 -13.98 9.86
C ALA A 79 11.70 -15.17 8.89
N GLN A 80 11.72 -14.90 7.58
CA GLN A 80 11.74 -15.96 6.54
C GLN A 80 13.15 -16.24 6.00
N LEU A 81 14.18 -15.51 6.46
CA LEU A 81 15.58 -15.68 6.07
C LEU A 81 15.83 -15.58 4.55
N ILE A 82 15.00 -14.80 3.85
CA ILE A 82 15.09 -14.63 2.40
C ILE A 82 16.24 -13.66 2.07
N PRO A 83 17.19 -14.04 1.19
CA PRO A 83 18.30 -13.18 0.80
C PRO A 83 17.83 -11.85 0.21
N CYS A 84 18.61 -10.78 0.40
CA CYS A 84 18.22 -9.42 0.01
C CYS A 84 17.81 -9.33 -1.47
N GLU A 85 18.56 -9.96 -2.38
CA GLU A 85 18.22 -9.97 -3.82
C GLU A 85 16.86 -10.61 -4.08
N ARG A 86 16.56 -11.75 -3.44
CA ARG A 86 15.26 -12.41 -3.56
C ARG A 86 14.12 -11.57 -2.99
N VAL A 87 14.37 -10.81 -1.92
CA VAL A 87 13.38 -9.86 -1.39
C VAL A 87 13.07 -8.76 -2.41
N THR A 88 14.06 -8.26 -3.16
CA THR A 88 13.80 -7.26 -4.21
C THR A 88 12.91 -7.79 -5.32
N GLU A 89 13.10 -9.04 -5.73
CA GLU A 89 12.26 -9.70 -6.73
C GLU A 89 10.83 -9.90 -6.22
N MET A 90 10.66 -10.29 -4.96
CA MET A 90 9.34 -10.45 -4.35
C MET A 90 8.57 -9.14 -4.29
N VAL A 91 9.24 -8.04 -3.96
CA VAL A 91 8.62 -6.71 -3.97
C VAL A 91 8.17 -6.35 -5.39
N LYS A 92 9.03 -6.58 -6.40
CA LYS A 92 8.67 -6.32 -7.80
C LYS A 92 7.48 -7.17 -8.24
N ALA A 93 7.44 -8.45 -7.86
CA ALA A 93 6.34 -9.34 -8.21
C ALA A 93 5.01 -8.98 -7.52
N LEU A 94 5.05 -8.54 -6.25
CA LEU A 94 3.85 -8.30 -5.47
C LEU A 94 3.23 -6.90 -5.71
N VAL A 95 4.07 -5.87 -5.84
CA VAL A 95 3.61 -4.47 -5.86
C VAL A 95 4.06 -3.69 -7.09
N ASP A 96 4.64 -4.37 -8.07
CA ASP A 96 5.16 -3.82 -9.33
C ASP A 96 6.24 -2.73 -9.16
N HIS A 97 6.89 -2.67 -8.00
CA HIS A 97 7.88 -1.64 -7.66
C HIS A 97 9.30 -2.19 -7.59
N SER A 98 10.25 -1.46 -8.18
CA SER A 98 11.67 -1.84 -8.16
C SER A 98 12.36 -1.28 -6.93
N MET A 99 13.05 -2.16 -6.19
CA MET A 99 13.85 -1.81 -5.01
C MET A 99 15.25 -2.40 -5.17
N SER A 100 16.29 -1.67 -4.74
CA SER A 100 17.66 -2.19 -4.77
C SER A 100 17.94 -3.06 -3.54
N ALA A 101 18.85 -4.02 -3.69
CA ALA A 101 19.32 -4.83 -2.55
C ALA A 101 19.97 -3.96 -1.47
N GLY A 102 20.62 -2.86 -1.84
CA GLY A 102 21.17 -1.87 -0.90
C GLY A 102 20.09 -1.23 -0.03
N THR A 103 18.91 -0.94 -0.59
CA THR A 103 17.77 -0.45 0.20
C THR A 103 17.29 -1.49 1.21
N VAL A 104 17.19 -2.76 0.81
CA VAL A 104 16.81 -3.87 1.72
C VAL A 104 17.83 -3.98 2.85
N VAL A 105 19.13 -3.97 2.53
CA VAL A 105 20.21 -3.97 3.54
C VAL A 105 20.07 -2.78 4.49
N ASN A 106 19.82 -1.58 3.99
CA ASN A 106 19.62 -0.39 4.83
C ASN A 106 18.41 -0.53 5.76
N MET A 107 17.30 -1.13 5.30
CA MET A 107 16.13 -1.39 6.15
C MET A 107 16.47 -2.37 7.29
N THR A 108 17.20 -3.43 6.98
CA THR A 108 17.57 -4.50 7.95
C THR A 108 18.60 -4.07 9.00
N ARG A 109 19.23 -2.91 8.82
CA ARG A 109 20.25 -2.35 9.72
C ARG A 109 19.74 -1.21 10.60
N ARG A 110 18.47 -0.83 10.43
CA ARG A 110 17.82 0.24 11.20
C ARG A 110 17.43 -0.23 12.59
#